data_AF-A0A962ZTH5-F1
#
_entry.id   AF-A0A962ZTH5-F1
#
_cell.length_a   1.000
_cell.length_b   1.000
_cell.length_c   1.000
_cell.angle_alpha   90.00
_cell.angle_beta   90.00
_cell.angle_gamma   90.00
#
_symmetry.space_group_name_H-M   'P 1'
#
loop_
_entity.id
_entity.type
_entity.pdbx_description
1 polymer ?
#
loop_
_entity_poly.entity_id
_entity_poly.type
_entity_poly.pdbx_seq_one_letter_code
_entity_poly.pdbx_strand_id
1 'polypeptide(L)'
;MQTNRTSSPWTRAAGAALLACCSWVMAAPGGETPPPNPYPVERSWPEYFLEHQKLFTEQAGTYRAGDYPVWTIHAPDGWIGNSTVIEGDDGLIVYDTGVNMAAGAHIAEEIRKLSDKPIVAIFYSHHHGDHYNGTAALVTPEQVADGSVKIYAWDNFEEEIANEFGAILPRQVMGALYYGPDLLPPEDRHYHGCCGDKILGGQGGYIPPTDTFDANTELDIAGVRIDVFYTGGEAISEFGLYLPDFDMVLIGDEFFYALANVHSIRGSKPRLPENYMKALDTVREIKPEWLLGSHIMPIQGRDKIQRYVTTSRDAIQYLWDQGIRYINKGYTPAELQQQFRELPPYLDLAPFTRPMYGTPWIIAPEIYTGWVSWFGGDATDLSPTEPVAKARRYVELMGGRDKVLAAAQQAFEAGDVQFAAELTQLLVRIDKQDWDARHLKAASLRQRGYQEINTIARAWYLNGANELDGKLDPTPLVNRGVQGLRGRLGGGELLQSWRYQVDADKAGDSRLVLGFEFTDSGDAYTVELRNSILEITPGLPVDGAPVVRLDAAQLREAMAGQPLPAAAGDGEALSSLLGYLDQDSPGFYMHLR
;
A
#
# COMPACT_ATOMS: atom_id res chain seq x y z
N MET A 1 -11.47 -50.05 -11.66
CA MET A 1 -12.23 -48.90 -12.22
C MET A 1 -11.38 -47.66 -12.02
N GLN A 2 -10.65 -47.26 -13.06
CA GLN A 2 -9.90 -46.00 -13.10
C GLN A 2 -10.88 -44.84 -13.19
N THR A 3 -10.76 -43.87 -12.30
CA THR A 3 -11.37 -42.55 -12.50
C THR A 3 -10.26 -41.51 -12.45
N ASN A 4 -9.98 -40.95 -13.62
CA ASN A 4 -9.15 -39.77 -13.81
C ASN A 4 -9.83 -38.58 -13.12
N ARG A 5 -9.15 -37.95 -12.16
CA ARG A 5 -9.44 -36.57 -11.75
C ARG A 5 -8.24 -35.72 -12.14
N THR A 6 -8.47 -34.91 -13.16
CA THR A 6 -7.57 -33.87 -13.64
C THR A 6 -7.55 -32.74 -12.61
N SER A 7 -6.39 -32.51 -12.01
CA SER A 7 -6.06 -31.28 -11.29
C SER A 7 -6.18 -30.08 -12.22
N SER A 8 -6.87 -29.03 -11.77
CA SER A 8 -6.99 -27.74 -12.47
C SER A 8 -5.60 -27.11 -12.71
N PRO A 9 -5.28 -26.56 -13.89
CA PRO A 9 -3.94 -26.01 -14.21
C PRO A 9 -3.62 -24.64 -13.57
N TRP A 10 -4.54 -24.02 -12.84
CA TRP A 10 -4.50 -22.58 -12.56
C TRP A 10 -3.75 -22.14 -11.29
N THR A 11 -3.17 -23.06 -10.52
CA THR A 11 -2.30 -22.74 -9.37
C THR A 11 -0.86 -22.34 -9.75
N ARG A 12 -0.50 -22.31 -11.04
CA ARG A 12 0.89 -22.08 -11.50
C ARG A 12 1.23 -20.65 -11.97
N ALA A 13 0.26 -19.75 -12.13
CA ALA A 13 0.52 -18.48 -12.83
C ALA A 13 0.61 -17.22 -11.93
N ALA A 14 0.21 -17.28 -10.65
CA ALA A 14 0.11 -16.08 -9.80
C ALA A 14 1.39 -15.70 -9.03
N GLY A 15 2.38 -16.60 -8.94
CA GLY A 15 3.65 -16.32 -8.26
C GLY A 15 4.74 -15.71 -9.15
N ALA A 16 4.58 -15.73 -10.47
CA ALA A 16 5.65 -15.38 -11.43
C ALA A 16 5.62 -13.93 -11.95
N ALA A 17 4.59 -13.14 -11.67
CA ALA A 17 4.36 -11.87 -12.36
C ALA A 17 5.17 -10.66 -11.85
N LEU A 18 5.82 -10.76 -10.68
CA LEU A 18 6.79 -9.78 -10.14
C LEU A 18 8.25 -10.21 -10.35
N LEU A 19 8.51 -11.41 -10.88
CA LEU A 19 9.79 -12.12 -10.78
C LEU A 19 10.84 -11.77 -11.85
N ALA A 20 10.78 -10.59 -12.47
CA ALA A 20 11.76 -10.18 -13.48
C ALA A 20 12.16 -8.70 -13.34
N CYS A 21 12.57 -8.26 -12.16
CA CYS A 21 13.16 -6.92 -11.96
C CYS A 21 14.69 -6.87 -12.12
N CYS A 22 15.36 -8.00 -12.35
CA CYS A 22 16.81 -8.02 -12.56
C CYS A 22 17.17 -8.28 -14.02
N SER A 23 16.96 -7.30 -14.91
CA SER A 23 17.74 -7.07 -16.15
C SER A 23 17.00 -6.26 -17.22
N TRP A 24 16.52 -5.03 -16.96
CA TRP A 24 15.83 -4.28 -18.02
C TRP A 24 16.16 -2.79 -18.00
N VAL A 25 17.22 -2.43 -18.71
CA VAL A 25 17.29 -1.13 -19.39
C VAL A 25 16.30 -1.22 -20.56
N MET A 26 15.09 -0.69 -20.40
CA MET A 26 14.18 -0.51 -21.52
C MET A 26 14.10 0.98 -21.86
N ALA A 27 14.29 1.23 -23.16
CA ALA A 27 14.49 2.54 -23.74
C ALA A 27 13.34 3.50 -23.43
N ALA A 28 13.69 4.78 -23.32
CA ALA A 28 12.75 5.88 -23.27
C ALA A 28 11.73 5.78 -24.43
N PRO A 29 10.52 6.36 -24.26
CA PRO A 29 9.53 6.41 -25.32
C PRO A 29 10.13 7.17 -26.51
N GLY A 30 10.52 6.43 -27.56
CA GLY A 30 11.25 6.95 -28.72
C GLY A 30 12.43 6.11 -29.22
N GLY A 31 12.91 5.10 -28.48
CA GLY A 31 13.94 4.17 -28.96
C GLY A 31 15.38 4.73 -29.04
N GLU A 32 15.59 6.00 -28.69
CA GLU A 32 16.91 6.58 -28.52
C GLU A 32 17.46 6.29 -27.13
N THR A 33 18.75 5.93 -27.05
CA THR A 33 19.44 5.76 -25.77
C THR A 33 19.61 7.14 -25.13
N PRO A 34 19.19 7.35 -23.87
CA PRO A 34 19.40 8.62 -23.18
C PRO A 34 20.88 9.02 -23.22
N PRO A 35 21.21 10.31 -23.43
CA PRO A 35 22.57 10.77 -23.26
C PRO A 35 23.04 10.52 -21.80
N PRO A 36 24.34 10.39 -21.54
CA PRO A 36 24.82 10.24 -20.17
C PRO A 36 24.52 11.50 -19.35
N ASN A 37 24.08 11.31 -18.10
CA ASN A 37 23.84 12.42 -17.18
C ASN A 37 25.18 13.07 -16.76
N PRO A 38 25.43 14.36 -17.06
CA PRO A 38 26.71 15.01 -16.78
C PRO A 38 26.85 15.49 -15.32
N TYR A 39 25.82 15.35 -14.50
CA TYR A 39 25.80 15.80 -13.10
C TYR A 39 25.97 14.62 -12.14
N PRO A 40 27.21 14.25 -11.77
CA PRO A 40 27.43 13.19 -10.80
C PRO A 40 26.91 13.63 -9.43
N VAL A 41 26.23 12.72 -8.74
CA VAL A 41 25.81 12.90 -7.35
C VAL A 41 26.48 11.81 -6.54
N GLU A 42 27.27 12.20 -5.55
CA GLU A 42 27.87 11.25 -4.63
C GLU A 42 26.78 10.58 -3.78
N ARG A 43 26.80 9.25 -3.73
CA ARG A 43 25.87 8.49 -2.91
C ARG A 43 26.18 8.71 -1.44
N SER A 44 25.16 9.09 -0.68
CA SER A 44 25.22 9.16 0.78
C SER A 44 24.09 8.36 1.43
N TRP A 45 24.37 7.94 2.66
CA TRP A 45 23.42 7.33 3.58
C TRP A 45 23.52 8.09 4.90
N PRO A 46 22.43 8.71 5.38
CA PRO A 46 22.44 9.31 6.71
C PRO A 46 22.78 8.24 7.76
N GLU A 47 23.54 8.62 8.80
CA GLU A 47 24.00 7.67 9.82
C GLU A 47 22.84 6.88 10.46
N TYR A 48 21.78 7.60 10.85
CA TYR A 48 20.59 6.99 11.44
C TYR A 48 19.84 6.05 10.48
N PHE A 49 19.90 6.31 9.16
CA PHE A 49 19.30 5.43 8.16
C PHE A 49 19.95 4.03 8.20
N LEU A 50 21.27 3.97 8.35
CA LEU A 50 22.02 2.71 8.44
C LEU A 50 21.86 2.06 9.82
N GLU A 51 21.76 2.85 10.89
CA GLU A 51 21.48 2.34 12.23
C GLU A 51 20.11 1.67 12.28
N HIS A 52 19.08 2.32 11.75
CA HIS A 52 17.71 1.82 11.77
C HIS A 52 17.54 0.54 10.94
N GLN A 53 18.26 0.41 9.81
CA GLN A 53 18.27 -0.82 8.99
C GLN A 53 18.57 -2.09 9.81
N LYS A 54 19.44 -1.98 10.81
CA LYS A 54 19.88 -3.10 11.64
C LYS A 54 18.75 -3.73 12.45
N LEU A 55 17.67 -2.98 12.71
CA LEU A 55 16.47 -3.51 13.35
C LEU A 55 15.86 -4.66 12.55
N PHE A 56 16.04 -4.69 11.23
CA PHE A 56 15.46 -5.72 10.36
C PHE A 56 16.48 -6.73 9.85
N THR A 57 17.76 -6.36 9.77
CA THR A 57 18.81 -7.22 9.22
C THR A 57 19.63 -7.94 10.29
N GLU A 58 19.97 -7.25 11.38
CA GLU A 58 20.78 -7.82 12.47
C GLU A 58 19.91 -8.42 13.59
N GLN A 59 18.67 -7.95 13.73
CA GLN A 59 17.73 -8.43 14.76
C GLN A 59 16.67 -9.40 14.24
N ALA A 60 16.69 -9.81 12.97
CA ALA A 60 15.80 -10.86 12.47
C ALA A 60 16.00 -12.17 13.25
N GLY A 61 14.90 -12.85 13.60
CA GLY A 61 14.96 -14.12 14.34
C GLY A 61 13.73 -14.41 15.19
N THR A 62 13.79 -15.49 15.96
CA THR A 62 12.70 -15.96 16.81
C THR A 62 12.99 -15.68 18.29
N TYR A 63 12.09 -14.93 18.95
CA TYR A 63 12.30 -14.41 20.30
C TYR A 63 11.20 -14.84 21.24
N ARG A 64 11.57 -15.47 22.37
CA ARG A 64 10.64 -15.84 23.43
C ARG A 64 10.37 -14.66 24.36
N ALA A 65 9.11 -14.43 24.72
CA ALA A 65 8.72 -13.41 25.68
C ALA A 65 8.94 -13.92 27.12
N GLY A 66 10.14 -13.69 27.66
CA GLY A 66 10.52 -14.15 28.99
C GLY A 66 10.47 -15.68 29.10
N ASP A 67 9.85 -16.19 30.17
CA ASP A 67 9.65 -17.63 30.37
C ASP A 67 8.30 -18.13 29.82
N TYR A 68 7.49 -17.26 29.23
CA TYR A 68 6.17 -17.62 28.72
C TYR A 68 6.25 -18.43 27.42
N PRO A 69 5.25 -19.28 27.13
CA PRO A 69 5.17 -20.03 25.88
C PRO A 69 4.65 -19.14 24.74
N VAL A 70 5.26 -17.95 24.58
CA VAL A 70 4.92 -16.95 23.57
C VAL A 70 6.19 -16.53 22.85
N TRP A 71 6.18 -16.56 21.52
CA TRP A 71 7.32 -16.21 20.68
C TRP A 71 6.93 -15.27 19.55
N THR A 72 7.83 -14.33 19.22
CA THR A 72 7.73 -13.51 18.01
C THR A 72 8.78 -13.94 17.01
N ILE A 73 8.35 -14.29 15.80
CA ILE A 73 9.20 -14.51 14.63
C ILE A 73 9.32 -13.16 13.93
N HIS A 74 10.44 -12.47 14.17
CA HIS A 74 10.71 -11.12 13.69
C HIS A 74 11.41 -11.13 12.32
N ALA A 75 10.85 -10.37 11.37
CA ALA A 75 11.37 -10.22 10.01
C ALA A 75 11.70 -11.59 9.35
N PRO A 76 10.71 -12.48 9.15
CA PRO A 76 10.92 -13.85 8.71
C PRO A 76 11.67 -13.90 7.37
N ASP A 77 12.91 -14.40 7.36
CA ASP A 77 13.82 -14.34 6.19
C ASP A 77 13.93 -12.92 5.58
N GLY A 78 13.86 -11.87 6.40
CA GLY A 78 13.91 -10.46 5.97
C GLY A 78 12.64 -9.94 5.29
N TRP A 79 11.57 -10.73 5.23
CA TRP A 79 10.24 -10.27 4.82
C TRP A 79 9.59 -9.41 5.89
N ILE A 80 8.75 -8.47 5.46
CA ILE A 80 7.86 -7.71 6.34
C ILE A 80 6.76 -8.61 6.92
N GLY A 81 6.21 -8.21 8.06
CA GLY A 81 5.15 -8.92 8.79
C GLY A 81 5.72 -9.96 9.75
N ASN A 82 5.80 -9.61 11.04
CA ASN A 82 6.13 -10.55 12.10
C ASN A 82 4.95 -11.48 12.38
N SER A 83 5.25 -12.66 12.91
CA SER A 83 4.23 -13.56 13.46
C SER A 83 4.45 -13.74 14.95
N THR A 84 3.37 -13.74 15.74
CA THR A 84 3.42 -14.16 17.15
C THR A 84 2.79 -15.54 17.29
N VAL A 85 3.48 -16.44 18.00
CA VAL A 85 3.06 -17.81 18.26
C VAL A 85 2.84 -17.97 19.74
N ILE A 86 1.65 -18.42 20.14
CA ILE A 86 1.27 -18.65 21.53
C ILE A 86 0.95 -20.13 21.67
N GLU A 87 1.66 -20.83 22.53
CA GLU A 87 1.40 -22.24 22.82
C GLU A 87 0.46 -22.37 24.04
N GLY A 88 -0.71 -22.97 23.80
CA GLY A 88 -1.67 -23.36 24.84
C GLY A 88 -1.49 -24.82 25.27
N ASP A 89 -2.48 -25.37 25.96
CA ASP A 89 -2.46 -26.73 26.51
C ASP A 89 -2.35 -27.81 25.42
N ASP A 90 -3.18 -27.73 24.37
CA ASP A 90 -3.31 -28.74 23.32
C ASP A 90 -3.17 -28.21 21.88
N GLY A 91 -2.89 -26.91 21.71
CA GLY A 91 -2.76 -26.27 20.40
C GLY A 91 -1.93 -24.99 20.39
N LEU A 92 -1.63 -24.53 19.17
CA LEU A 92 -0.93 -23.27 18.90
C LEU A 92 -1.90 -22.23 18.33
N ILE A 93 -1.72 -21.00 18.77
CA ILE A 93 -2.41 -19.82 18.27
C ILE A 93 -1.37 -18.95 17.55
N VAL A 94 -1.68 -18.52 16.34
CA VAL A 94 -0.79 -17.68 15.53
C VAL A 94 -1.46 -16.34 15.28
N TYR A 95 -0.76 -15.24 15.55
CA TYR A 95 -1.18 -13.89 15.21
C TYR A 95 -0.30 -13.42 14.03
N ASP A 96 -0.94 -13.23 12.88
CA ASP A 96 -0.39 -12.94 11.56
C ASP A 96 0.49 -14.04 10.93
N THR A 97 0.51 -14.12 9.60
CA THR A 97 1.15 -15.21 8.83
C THR A 97 2.14 -14.75 7.77
N GLY A 98 2.45 -13.46 7.70
CA GLY A 98 3.45 -12.90 6.79
C GLY A 98 2.93 -12.58 5.38
N VAL A 99 3.81 -11.99 4.57
CA VAL A 99 3.48 -11.35 3.27
C VAL A 99 3.29 -12.26 2.08
N ASN A 100 3.77 -13.51 2.15
CA ASN A 100 3.62 -14.48 1.08
C ASN A 100 3.90 -15.89 1.59
N MET A 101 3.73 -16.88 0.71
CA MET A 101 4.01 -18.29 0.98
C MET A 101 5.46 -18.57 1.39
N ALA A 102 6.44 -17.77 0.97
CA ALA A 102 7.84 -17.97 1.36
C ALA A 102 8.08 -17.51 2.82
N ALA A 103 7.56 -16.34 3.19
CA ALA A 103 7.54 -15.89 4.57
C ALA A 103 6.76 -16.87 5.46
N GLY A 104 5.56 -17.28 5.03
CA GLY A 104 4.75 -18.28 5.73
C GLY A 104 5.46 -19.62 5.91
N ALA A 105 6.19 -20.10 4.90
CA ALA A 105 6.96 -21.33 5.01
C ALA A 105 8.10 -21.22 6.05
N HIS A 106 8.77 -20.06 6.10
CA HIS A 106 9.77 -19.80 7.14
C HIS A 106 9.14 -19.73 8.53
N ILE A 107 8.00 -19.05 8.67
CA ILE A 107 7.22 -19.00 9.92
C ILE A 107 6.82 -20.42 10.36
N ALA A 108 6.34 -21.25 9.45
CA ALA A 108 5.99 -22.64 9.74
C ALA A 108 7.21 -23.47 10.18
N GLU A 109 8.37 -23.26 9.57
CA GLU A 109 9.63 -23.90 9.96
C GLU A 109 10.03 -23.49 11.39
N GLU A 110 9.98 -22.20 11.71
CA GLU A 110 10.27 -21.69 13.05
C GLU A 110 9.28 -22.23 14.08
N ILE A 111 7.98 -22.25 13.79
CA ILE A 111 6.96 -22.86 14.66
C ILE A 111 7.33 -24.30 15.02
N ARG A 112 7.79 -25.10 14.05
CA ARG A 112 8.15 -26.50 14.27
C ARG A 112 9.45 -26.69 15.07
N LYS A 113 10.32 -25.68 15.15
CA LYS A 113 11.46 -25.68 16.07
C LYS A 113 11.01 -25.43 17.52
N LEU A 114 9.87 -24.77 17.71
CA LEU A 114 9.32 -24.40 19.01
C LEU A 114 8.40 -25.49 19.58
N SER A 115 7.52 -26.07 18.74
CA SER A 115 6.46 -26.97 19.19
C SER A 115 5.95 -27.92 18.10
N ASP A 116 5.59 -29.15 18.52
CA ASP A 116 4.94 -30.17 17.69
C ASP A 116 3.40 -30.09 17.74
N LYS A 117 2.83 -29.20 18.57
CA LYS A 117 1.37 -29.05 18.70
C LYS A 117 0.73 -28.57 17.38
N PRO A 118 -0.53 -28.96 17.12
CA PRO A 118 -1.26 -28.47 15.96
C PRO A 118 -1.56 -26.97 16.10
N ILE A 119 -1.57 -26.25 14.99
CA ILE A 119 -2.16 -24.91 14.96
C ILE A 119 -3.68 -25.12 15.04
N VAL A 120 -4.34 -24.41 15.95
CA VAL A 120 -5.80 -24.50 16.17
C VAL A 120 -6.50 -23.16 15.91
N ALA A 121 -5.76 -22.05 15.97
CA ALA A 121 -6.27 -20.72 15.68
C ALA A 121 -5.24 -19.84 14.97
N ILE A 122 -5.70 -19.04 14.03
CA ILE A 122 -4.95 -17.97 13.39
C ILE A 122 -5.77 -16.69 13.50
N PHE A 123 -5.13 -15.60 13.89
CA PHE A 123 -5.71 -14.26 13.88
C PHE A 123 -5.03 -13.45 12.77
N TYR A 124 -5.82 -12.83 11.90
CA TYR A 124 -5.35 -11.77 11.03
C TYR A 124 -5.59 -10.45 11.73
N SER A 125 -4.52 -9.77 12.13
CA SER A 125 -4.61 -8.48 12.82
C SER A 125 -5.44 -7.48 12.00
N HIS A 126 -5.21 -7.41 10.68
CA HIS A 126 -5.93 -6.56 9.75
C HIS A 126 -5.69 -6.91 8.26
N HIS A 127 -6.37 -6.20 7.35
CA HIS A 127 -6.47 -6.51 5.92
C HIS A 127 -5.24 -6.18 5.06
N HIS A 128 -4.08 -5.84 5.64
CA HIS A 128 -2.86 -5.66 4.84
C HIS A 128 -2.19 -7.00 4.51
N GLY A 129 -1.61 -7.06 3.32
CA GLY A 129 -1.15 -8.30 2.73
C GLY A 129 -0.04 -9.01 3.51
N ASP A 130 0.72 -8.29 4.32
CA ASP A 130 1.78 -8.81 5.17
C ASP A 130 1.35 -9.54 6.44
N HIS A 131 0.05 -9.62 6.67
CA HIS A 131 -0.51 -10.24 7.88
C HIS A 131 -1.23 -11.57 7.60
N TYR A 132 -1.60 -11.88 6.36
CA TYR A 132 -2.41 -13.06 6.04
C TYR A 132 -1.97 -13.86 4.81
N ASN A 133 -1.04 -13.35 3.99
CA ASN A 133 -0.69 -13.99 2.72
C ASN A 133 0.24 -15.20 2.88
N GLY A 134 0.72 -15.55 4.07
CA GLY A 134 1.46 -16.79 4.31
C GLY A 134 0.61 -17.95 4.82
N THR A 135 -0.69 -17.76 5.06
CA THR A 135 -1.53 -18.73 5.79
C THR A 135 -1.52 -20.14 5.21
N ALA A 136 -1.62 -20.28 3.89
CA ALA A 136 -1.63 -21.59 3.22
C ALA A 136 -0.30 -22.35 3.31
N ALA A 137 0.78 -21.72 3.80
CA ALA A 137 2.02 -22.40 4.14
C ALA A 137 2.00 -23.00 5.56
N LEU A 138 1.13 -22.49 6.45
CA LEU A 138 1.00 -22.94 7.83
C LEU A 138 -0.09 -24.00 7.99
N VAL A 139 -1.23 -23.83 7.32
CA VAL A 139 -2.41 -24.69 7.42
C VAL A 139 -3.05 -24.90 6.04
N THR A 140 -3.86 -25.96 5.89
CA THR A 140 -4.56 -26.24 4.63
C THR A 140 -6.02 -25.77 4.66
N PRO A 141 -6.63 -25.46 3.51
CA PRO A 141 -8.06 -25.15 3.44
C PRO A 141 -8.96 -26.24 4.01
N GLU A 142 -8.56 -27.52 3.93
CA GLU A 142 -9.31 -28.63 4.51
C GLU A 142 -9.35 -28.59 6.04
N GLN A 143 -8.23 -28.26 6.69
CA GLN A 143 -8.18 -28.10 8.15
C GLN A 143 -9.04 -26.94 8.64
N VAL A 144 -9.20 -25.91 7.81
CA VAL A 144 -10.07 -24.78 8.11
C VAL A 144 -11.53 -25.17 7.87
N ALA A 145 -11.82 -25.85 6.76
CA ALA A 145 -13.17 -26.27 6.39
C ALA A 145 -13.77 -27.33 7.33
N ASP A 146 -12.95 -28.21 7.91
CA ASP A 146 -13.39 -29.22 8.89
C ASP A 146 -13.42 -28.71 10.34
N GLY A 147 -13.00 -27.46 10.56
CA GLY A 147 -13.00 -26.79 11.86
C GLY A 147 -11.82 -27.14 12.76
N SER A 148 -10.80 -27.87 12.26
CA SER A 148 -9.57 -28.13 13.00
C SER A 148 -8.77 -26.86 13.29
N VAL A 149 -8.84 -25.88 12.39
CA VAL A 149 -8.23 -24.54 12.52
C VAL A 149 -9.32 -23.49 12.35
N LYS A 150 -9.42 -22.56 13.29
CA LYS A 150 -10.22 -21.35 13.12
C LYS A 150 -9.36 -20.17 12.66
N ILE A 151 -9.90 -19.35 11.77
CA ILE A 151 -9.26 -18.12 11.32
C ILE A 151 -10.14 -16.94 11.72
N TYR A 152 -9.57 -16.04 12.51
CA TYR A 152 -10.24 -14.89 13.11
C TYR A 152 -9.82 -13.59 12.43
N ALA A 153 -10.79 -12.72 12.16
CA ALA A 153 -10.55 -11.36 11.66
C ALA A 153 -11.62 -10.39 12.18
N TRP A 154 -11.48 -9.09 11.92
CA TRP A 154 -12.58 -8.14 12.13
C TRP A 154 -13.65 -8.27 11.04
N ASP A 155 -14.90 -7.91 11.31
CA ASP A 155 -16.04 -8.12 10.42
C ASP A 155 -15.93 -7.45 9.03
N ASN A 156 -15.26 -6.31 8.96
CA ASN A 156 -15.01 -5.54 7.74
C ASN A 156 -13.74 -5.98 6.97
N PHE A 157 -13.05 -7.04 7.38
CA PHE A 157 -11.78 -7.47 6.80
C PHE A 157 -11.85 -7.73 5.28
N GLU A 158 -12.80 -8.55 4.83
CA GLU A 158 -12.97 -8.88 3.41
C GLU A 158 -13.39 -7.66 2.57
N GLU A 159 -14.25 -6.81 3.13
CA GLU A 159 -14.65 -5.55 2.49
C GLU A 159 -13.46 -4.62 2.28
N GLU A 160 -12.56 -4.52 3.26
CA GLU A 160 -11.37 -3.68 3.14
C GLU A 160 -10.31 -4.28 2.20
N ILE A 161 -10.14 -5.61 2.15
CA ILE A 161 -9.32 -6.26 1.11
C ILE A 161 -9.81 -5.86 -0.30
N ALA A 162 -11.12 -5.94 -0.53
CA ALA A 162 -11.72 -5.59 -1.82
C ALA A 162 -11.54 -4.10 -2.16
N ASN A 163 -11.59 -3.23 -1.15
CA ASN A 163 -11.58 -1.78 -1.34
C ASN A 163 -10.19 -1.13 -1.28
N GLU A 164 -9.14 -1.83 -0.82
CA GLU A 164 -7.81 -1.26 -0.61
C GLU A 164 -7.23 -0.58 -1.87
N PHE A 165 -7.40 -1.18 -3.06
CA PHE A 165 -6.90 -0.61 -4.33
C PHE A 165 -7.97 0.04 -5.23
N GLY A 166 -9.23 0.07 -4.81
CA GLY A 166 -10.47 0.26 -5.60
C GLY A 166 -10.45 1.21 -6.83
N ALA A 167 -11.08 2.37 -6.72
CA ALA A 167 -11.47 3.21 -7.87
C ALA A 167 -10.29 3.86 -8.64
N ILE A 168 -9.13 3.99 -8.00
CA ILE A 168 -7.94 4.65 -8.55
C ILE A 168 -6.80 3.67 -8.81
N LEU A 169 -7.13 2.39 -9.05
CA LEU A 169 -6.20 1.27 -9.14
C LEU A 169 -4.91 1.55 -9.95
N PRO A 170 -4.93 2.03 -11.21
CA PRO A 170 -3.69 2.32 -11.94
C PRO A 170 -2.82 3.38 -11.25
N ARG A 171 -3.45 4.41 -10.66
CA ARG A 171 -2.75 5.48 -9.94
C ARG A 171 -2.15 4.97 -8.63
N GLN A 172 -2.83 4.08 -7.93
CA GLN A 172 -2.35 3.51 -6.68
C GLN A 172 -1.24 2.48 -6.89
N VAL A 173 -1.32 1.66 -7.94
CA VAL A 173 -0.23 0.77 -8.39
C VAL A 173 1.02 1.60 -8.69
N MET A 174 0.89 2.69 -9.46
CA MET A 174 1.99 3.62 -9.68
C MET A 174 2.56 4.19 -8.38
N GLY A 175 1.71 4.60 -7.46
CA GLY A 175 2.13 5.08 -6.15
C GLY A 175 2.93 4.02 -5.40
N ALA A 176 2.46 2.77 -5.36
CA ALA A 176 3.10 1.65 -4.68
C ALA A 176 4.52 1.39 -5.20
N LEU A 177 4.68 1.44 -6.53
CA LEU A 177 5.97 1.25 -7.19
C LEU A 177 6.99 2.34 -6.82
N TYR A 178 6.56 3.60 -6.66
CA TYR A 178 7.44 4.71 -6.26
C TYR A 178 7.67 4.80 -4.75
N TYR A 179 6.72 4.27 -3.97
CA TYR A 179 6.73 4.27 -2.51
C TYR A 179 7.78 3.32 -1.93
N GLY A 180 8.05 2.22 -2.63
CA GLY A 180 9.01 1.19 -2.21
C GLY A 180 10.37 1.27 -2.91
N PRO A 181 11.40 0.63 -2.34
CA PRO A 181 12.74 0.55 -2.92
C PRO A 181 12.86 -0.48 -4.06
N ASP A 182 11.80 -1.21 -4.41
CA ASP A 182 11.85 -2.36 -5.33
C ASP A 182 12.19 -2.00 -6.78
N LEU A 183 11.97 -0.75 -7.18
CA LEU A 183 12.37 -0.23 -8.50
C LEU A 183 13.79 0.34 -8.53
N LEU A 184 14.43 0.49 -7.37
CA LEU A 184 15.79 1.03 -7.29
C LEU A 184 16.81 0.00 -7.78
N PRO A 185 17.90 0.44 -8.43
CA PRO A 185 18.98 -0.45 -8.79
C PRO A 185 19.64 -1.01 -7.52
N PRO A 186 20.31 -2.19 -7.59
CA PRO A 186 20.83 -2.90 -6.41
C PRO A 186 21.66 -2.03 -5.45
N GLU A 187 22.41 -1.09 -6.00
CA GLU A 187 23.31 -0.21 -5.25
C GLU A 187 22.60 0.96 -4.53
N ASP A 188 21.36 1.27 -4.88
CA ASP A 188 20.49 2.25 -4.21
C ASP A 188 19.33 1.58 -3.45
N ARG A 189 19.10 0.28 -3.67
CA ARG A 189 18.06 -0.48 -2.98
C ARG A 189 18.27 -0.46 -1.48
N HIS A 190 17.18 -0.32 -0.75
CA HIS A 190 17.15 -0.24 0.70
C HIS A 190 15.90 -0.95 1.25
N TYR A 191 15.60 -0.73 2.53
CA TYR A 191 14.51 -1.35 3.28
C TYR A 191 13.32 -0.40 3.48
N HIS A 192 12.22 -0.91 4.03
CA HIS A 192 11.06 -0.14 4.47
C HIS A 192 11.16 0.22 5.96
N GLY A 193 11.14 1.51 6.27
CA GLY A 193 11.44 2.06 7.58
C GLY A 193 10.46 1.70 8.71
N CYS A 194 9.34 1.06 8.42
CA CYS A 194 8.48 0.50 9.45
C CYS A 194 8.79 -0.98 9.73
N CYS A 195 9.18 -1.74 8.72
CA CYS A 195 8.73 -3.12 8.63
C CYS A 195 9.76 -4.16 8.13
N GLY A 196 10.77 -3.78 7.36
CA GLY A 196 11.76 -4.76 6.86
C GLY A 196 12.28 -4.54 5.44
N ASP A 197 13.09 -5.48 4.95
CA ASP A 197 13.84 -5.35 3.69
C ASP A 197 13.04 -5.80 2.45
N LYS A 198 12.34 -6.93 2.55
CA LYS A 198 11.56 -7.49 1.44
C LYS A 198 10.07 -7.18 1.62
N ILE A 199 9.53 -6.31 0.77
CA ILE A 199 8.14 -5.83 0.82
C ILE A 199 7.26 -6.57 -0.19
N LEU A 200 7.70 -6.62 -1.45
CA LEU A 200 6.92 -7.15 -2.56
C LEU A 200 7.55 -8.42 -3.14
N GLY A 201 6.70 -9.34 -3.56
CA GLY A 201 7.10 -10.58 -4.24
C GLY A 201 6.51 -11.83 -3.60
N GLY A 202 6.76 -12.98 -4.23
CA GLY A 202 6.20 -14.26 -3.81
C GLY A 202 4.73 -14.43 -4.18
N GLN A 203 4.23 -15.66 -4.00
CA GLN A 203 2.81 -15.98 -4.18
C GLN A 203 2.10 -15.81 -2.84
N GLY A 204 0.95 -15.12 -2.85
CA GLY A 204 0.06 -15.07 -1.68
C GLY A 204 -0.68 -16.40 -1.48
N GLY A 205 -0.87 -16.77 -0.22
CA GLY A 205 -1.52 -17.97 0.27
C GLY A 205 -2.66 -17.65 1.23
N TYR A 206 -3.50 -16.67 0.87
CA TYR A 206 -4.68 -16.29 1.64
C TYR A 206 -5.66 -17.47 1.80
N ILE A 207 -6.21 -17.61 3.01
CA ILE A 207 -7.38 -18.46 3.29
C ILE A 207 -8.41 -17.57 4.02
N PRO A 208 -9.69 -17.54 3.59
CA PRO A 208 -10.72 -16.70 4.21
C PRO A 208 -10.90 -16.94 5.71
N PRO A 209 -11.22 -15.89 6.50
CA PRO A 209 -11.57 -16.05 7.91
C PRO A 209 -12.86 -16.86 8.08
N THR A 210 -12.92 -17.66 9.15
CA THR A 210 -14.09 -18.46 9.52
C THR A 210 -14.95 -17.80 10.58
N ASP A 211 -14.34 -16.96 11.42
CA ASP A 211 -14.96 -16.30 12.56
C ASP A 211 -14.59 -14.82 12.51
N THR A 212 -15.55 -13.92 12.75
CA THR A 212 -15.32 -12.48 12.75
C THR A 212 -15.79 -11.82 14.05
N PHE A 213 -15.20 -10.66 14.35
CA PHE A 213 -15.58 -9.82 15.49
C PHE A 213 -16.18 -8.50 15.02
N ASP A 214 -17.26 -8.06 15.67
CA ASP A 214 -17.88 -6.74 15.53
C ASP A 214 -17.86 -5.94 16.87
N ALA A 215 -17.32 -6.55 17.92
CA ALA A 215 -17.19 -5.99 19.26
C ALA A 215 -16.03 -6.64 20.03
N ASN A 216 -15.59 -5.98 21.10
CA ASN A 216 -14.62 -6.55 22.02
C ASN A 216 -15.14 -7.89 22.57
N THR A 217 -14.29 -8.92 22.57
CA THR A 217 -14.71 -10.31 22.80
C THR A 217 -13.68 -11.03 23.68
N GLU A 218 -14.15 -11.74 24.70
CA GLU A 218 -13.30 -12.65 25.49
C GLU A 218 -13.36 -14.06 24.89
N LEU A 219 -12.19 -14.69 24.76
CA LEU A 219 -12.03 -16.05 24.23
C LEU A 219 -11.18 -16.91 25.17
N ASP A 220 -11.41 -18.21 25.09
CA ASP A 220 -10.52 -19.24 25.63
C ASP A 220 -10.21 -20.21 24.49
N ILE A 221 -8.94 -20.26 24.06
CA ILE A 221 -8.48 -21.12 22.98
C ILE A 221 -7.30 -21.92 23.51
N ALA A 222 -7.42 -23.25 23.49
CA ALA A 222 -6.40 -24.16 24.03
C ALA A 222 -5.94 -23.77 25.46
N GLY A 223 -6.86 -23.32 26.32
CA GLY A 223 -6.54 -22.92 27.70
C GLY A 223 -5.88 -21.55 27.84
N VAL A 224 -5.73 -20.79 26.74
CA VAL A 224 -5.24 -19.40 26.76
C VAL A 224 -6.42 -18.44 26.76
N ARG A 225 -6.51 -17.60 27.79
CA ARG A 225 -7.48 -16.50 27.84
C ARG A 225 -7.03 -15.33 26.98
N ILE A 226 -7.94 -14.81 26.16
CA ILE A 226 -7.66 -13.76 25.18
C ILE A 226 -8.79 -12.73 25.20
N ASP A 227 -8.44 -11.48 25.45
CA ASP A 227 -9.36 -10.36 25.33
C ASP A 227 -9.08 -9.65 23.99
N VAL A 228 -9.98 -9.80 23.02
CA VAL A 228 -9.93 -9.15 21.73
C VAL A 228 -10.51 -7.74 21.85
N PHE A 229 -9.80 -6.72 21.35
CA PHE A 229 -10.27 -5.33 21.38
C PHE A 229 -10.03 -4.60 20.06
N TYR A 230 -11.02 -3.81 19.64
CA TYR A 230 -10.91 -3.01 18.43
C TYR A 230 -9.86 -1.90 18.55
N THR A 231 -9.11 -1.64 17.48
CA THR A 231 -8.15 -0.52 17.41
C THR A 231 -8.46 0.41 16.23
N GLY A 232 -8.48 -0.13 15.00
CA GLY A 232 -8.92 0.58 13.81
C GLY A 232 -8.03 1.73 13.33
N GLY A 233 -6.80 1.84 13.81
CA GLY A 233 -5.91 2.98 13.61
C GLY A 233 -5.09 2.89 12.33
N GLU A 234 -4.21 1.90 12.20
CA GLU A 234 -3.44 1.69 10.96
C GLU A 234 -4.36 1.21 9.84
N ALA A 235 -5.17 0.21 10.13
CA ALA A 235 -6.23 -0.25 9.24
C ALA A 235 -7.58 -0.23 9.96
N ILE A 236 -8.65 0.14 9.26
CA ILE A 236 -9.98 0.20 9.88
C ILE A 236 -10.52 -1.18 10.30
N SER A 237 -9.92 -2.26 9.78
CA SER A 237 -10.19 -3.65 10.16
C SER A 237 -9.30 -4.17 11.28
N GLU A 238 -8.51 -3.30 11.91
CA GLU A 238 -7.48 -3.71 12.85
C GLU A 238 -8.01 -3.89 14.27
N PHE A 239 -7.46 -4.91 14.94
CA PHE A 239 -7.71 -5.20 16.34
C PHE A 239 -6.47 -5.76 17.05
N GLY A 240 -6.44 -5.58 18.36
CA GLY A 240 -5.41 -6.11 19.25
C GLY A 240 -5.92 -7.25 20.13
N LEU A 241 -4.97 -7.96 20.76
CA LEU A 241 -5.21 -9.01 21.74
C LEU A 241 -4.55 -8.65 23.07
N TYR A 242 -5.25 -8.84 24.17
CA TYR A 242 -4.68 -8.84 25.52
C TYR A 242 -4.70 -10.26 26.09
N LEU A 243 -3.55 -10.72 26.57
CA LEU A 243 -3.35 -12.04 27.17
C LEU A 243 -3.15 -11.86 28.69
N PRO A 244 -4.23 -11.88 29.51
CA PRO A 244 -4.15 -11.53 30.93
C PRO A 244 -3.23 -12.44 31.74
N ASP A 245 -3.16 -13.73 31.41
CA ASP A 245 -2.32 -14.70 32.13
C ASP A 245 -0.82 -14.49 31.90
N PHE A 246 -0.47 -13.80 30.82
CA PHE A 246 0.90 -13.47 30.45
C PHE A 246 1.22 -11.98 30.64
N ASP A 247 0.21 -11.16 30.95
CA ASP A 247 0.30 -9.70 31.06
C ASP A 247 0.90 -9.05 29.79
N MET A 248 0.40 -9.48 28.63
CA MET A 248 0.91 -9.10 27.30
C MET A 248 -0.17 -8.51 26.42
N VAL A 249 0.19 -7.48 25.64
CA VAL A 249 -0.64 -6.98 24.53
C VAL A 249 0.04 -7.25 23.21
N LEU A 250 -0.72 -7.74 22.23
CA LEU A 250 -0.38 -7.80 20.80
C LEU A 250 -1.19 -6.70 20.11
N ILE A 251 -0.54 -5.71 19.51
CA ILE A 251 -1.19 -4.47 19.02
C ILE A 251 -1.14 -4.29 17.50
N GLY A 252 -0.83 -5.36 16.75
CA GLY A 252 -0.70 -5.26 15.28
C GLY A 252 0.29 -4.19 14.85
N ASP A 253 -0.20 -3.29 14.02
CA ASP A 253 0.45 -2.17 13.34
C ASP A 253 0.09 -0.80 13.94
N GLU A 254 -0.60 -0.75 15.08
CA GLU A 254 -0.82 0.51 15.80
C GLU A 254 0.47 1.10 16.37
N PHE A 255 1.52 0.28 16.52
CA PHE A 255 2.80 0.68 17.10
C PHE A 255 3.98 -0.09 16.47
N PHE A 256 4.82 0.63 15.71
CA PHE A 256 5.97 0.07 14.99
C PHE A 256 7.23 0.96 15.06
N TYR A 257 8.31 0.55 14.40
CA TYR A 257 9.62 1.22 14.43
C TYR A 257 9.71 2.55 13.67
N ALA A 258 8.62 3.32 13.62
CA ALA A 258 8.60 4.63 13.00
C ALA A 258 7.36 5.42 13.43
N LEU A 259 7.39 6.73 13.17
CA LEU A 259 6.17 7.53 13.20
C LEU A 259 5.13 6.96 12.21
N ALA A 260 3.88 6.84 12.67
CA ALA A 260 2.80 6.32 11.85
C ALA A 260 2.41 7.25 10.69
N ASN A 261 2.05 6.67 9.55
CA ASN A 261 1.44 7.42 8.45
C ASN A 261 -0.06 7.57 8.72
N VAL A 262 -0.57 8.78 8.97
CA VAL A 262 -2.04 9.00 9.01
C VAL A 262 -2.67 9.08 7.61
N HIS A 263 -1.83 9.22 6.59
CA HIS A 263 -2.19 9.06 5.18
C HIS A 263 -0.93 8.69 4.40
N SER A 264 -1.02 7.79 3.43
CA SER A 264 0.12 7.40 2.59
C SER A 264 0.17 8.19 1.28
N ILE A 265 1.36 8.69 0.89
CA ILE A 265 1.57 9.39 -0.39
C ILE A 265 1.45 8.49 -1.63
N ARG A 266 1.39 7.17 -1.42
CA ARG A 266 1.00 6.20 -2.46
C ARG A 266 -0.39 6.54 -3.04
N GLY A 267 -1.27 7.10 -2.21
CA GLY A 267 -2.68 7.37 -2.53
C GLY A 267 -3.57 6.26 -1.97
N SER A 268 -3.81 6.29 -0.65
CA SER A 268 -4.72 5.40 0.08
C SER A 268 -5.92 6.18 0.62
N LYS A 269 -6.88 5.49 1.25
CA LYS A 269 -7.85 6.17 2.12
C LYS A 269 -7.11 6.87 3.29
N PRO A 270 -7.61 8.00 3.81
CA PRO A 270 -7.11 8.59 5.05
C PRO A 270 -7.36 7.65 6.23
N ARG A 271 -6.41 7.58 7.16
CA ARG A 271 -6.63 6.93 8.45
C ARG A 271 -7.28 7.91 9.43
N LEU A 272 -7.94 7.38 10.46
CA LEU A 272 -8.57 8.17 11.52
C LEU A 272 -7.59 8.32 12.68
N PRO A 273 -7.00 9.51 12.93
CA PRO A 273 -6.02 9.67 14.00
C PRO A 273 -6.59 9.36 15.39
N GLU A 274 -7.89 9.54 15.59
CA GLU A 274 -8.58 9.18 16.83
C GLU A 274 -8.52 7.70 17.14
N ASN A 275 -8.51 6.83 16.12
CA ASN A 275 -8.43 5.39 16.32
C ASN A 275 -7.03 4.97 16.80
N TYR A 276 -5.97 5.48 16.18
CA TYR A 276 -4.60 5.33 16.69
C TYR A 276 -4.47 5.78 18.14
N MET A 277 -4.99 6.98 18.46
CA MET A 277 -4.91 7.50 19.83
C MET A 277 -5.62 6.58 20.82
N LYS A 278 -6.82 6.09 20.49
CA LYS A 278 -7.56 5.13 21.31
C LYS A 278 -6.82 3.80 21.47
N ALA A 279 -6.25 3.26 20.40
CA ALA A 279 -5.49 2.01 20.44
C ALA A 279 -4.31 2.11 21.42
N LEU A 280 -3.56 3.20 21.35
CA LEU A 280 -2.43 3.46 22.25
C LEU A 280 -2.90 3.81 23.68
N ASP A 281 -4.04 4.47 23.83
CA ASP A 281 -4.66 4.72 25.14
C ASP A 281 -5.10 3.41 25.82
N THR A 282 -5.63 2.43 25.07
CA THR A 282 -5.93 1.08 25.59
C THR A 282 -4.67 0.41 26.16
N VAL A 283 -3.54 0.45 25.46
CA VAL A 283 -2.27 -0.07 26.00
C VAL A 283 -1.83 0.69 27.26
N ARG A 284 -2.06 2.01 27.31
CA ARG A 284 -1.75 2.85 28.48
C ARG A 284 -2.63 2.54 29.68
N GLU A 285 -3.87 2.12 29.45
CA GLU A 285 -4.82 1.71 30.49
C GLU A 285 -4.50 0.32 31.05
N ILE A 286 -4.24 -0.65 30.17
CA ILE A 286 -3.84 -2.03 30.55
C ILE A 286 -2.49 -2.03 31.28
N LYS A 287 -1.54 -1.20 30.82
CA LYS A 287 -0.16 -1.12 31.31
C LYS A 287 0.55 -2.48 31.31
N PRO A 288 0.60 -3.20 30.18
CA PRO A 288 1.12 -4.56 30.17
C PRO A 288 2.61 -4.61 30.51
N GLU A 289 3.08 -5.74 31.04
CA GLU A 289 4.51 -6.02 31.20
C GLU A 289 5.18 -6.30 29.84
N TRP A 290 4.44 -6.85 28.87
CA TRP A 290 4.94 -7.07 27.51
C TRP A 290 4.07 -6.40 26.44
N LEU A 291 4.73 -5.80 25.46
CA LEU A 291 4.09 -5.30 24.24
C LEU A 291 4.74 -5.99 23.03
N LEU A 292 3.91 -6.64 22.23
CA LEU A 292 4.25 -7.30 20.98
C LEU A 292 3.45 -6.61 19.85
N GLY A 293 3.92 -6.74 18.63
CA GLY A 293 3.27 -6.18 17.44
C GLY A 293 3.85 -6.77 16.17
N SER A 294 3.20 -6.47 15.05
CA SER A 294 3.49 -7.12 13.77
C SER A 294 4.72 -6.54 13.07
N HIS A 295 5.29 -5.43 13.59
CA HIS A 295 6.54 -4.84 13.10
C HIS A 295 7.52 -4.41 14.19
N ILE A 296 7.39 -4.92 15.41
CA ILE A 296 8.36 -4.68 16.50
C ILE A 296 8.90 -5.97 17.09
N MET A 297 10.07 -5.86 17.71
CA MET A 297 10.52 -6.85 18.68
C MET A 297 9.66 -6.79 19.94
N PRO A 298 9.49 -7.92 20.67
CA PRO A 298 8.86 -7.92 21.98
C PRO A 298 9.54 -6.91 22.92
N ILE A 299 8.73 -6.03 23.53
CA ILE A 299 9.19 -5.03 24.49
C ILE A 299 8.75 -5.47 25.88
N GLN A 300 9.70 -5.62 26.80
CA GLN A 300 9.43 -5.87 28.22
C GLN A 300 9.58 -4.61 29.06
N GLY A 301 8.70 -4.46 30.04
CA GLY A 301 8.79 -3.52 31.16
C GLY A 301 7.74 -2.43 31.08
N ARG A 302 6.84 -2.39 32.07
CA ARG A 302 5.71 -1.44 32.14
C ARG A 302 6.11 0.01 31.89
N ASP A 303 7.12 0.52 32.61
CA ASP A 303 7.53 1.93 32.49
C ASP A 303 8.09 2.27 31.11
N LYS A 304 8.80 1.31 30.49
CA LYS A 304 9.37 1.45 29.15
C LYS A 304 8.25 1.51 28.11
N ILE A 305 7.30 0.56 28.18
CA ILE A 305 6.12 0.51 27.31
C ILE A 305 5.30 1.80 27.47
N GLN A 306 5.01 2.22 28.70
CA GLN A 306 4.28 3.46 28.98
C GLN A 306 4.95 4.67 28.33
N ARG A 307 6.27 4.83 28.50
CA ARG A 307 7.01 5.93 27.88
C ARG A 307 6.91 5.90 26.35
N TYR A 308 7.13 4.73 25.75
CA TYR A 308 7.21 4.61 24.29
C TYR A 308 5.85 4.84 23.64
N VAL A 309 4.82 4.14 24.12
CA VAL A 309 3.44 4.26 23.65
C VAL A 309 2.91 5.67 23.86
N THR A 310 3.17 6.29 25.02
CA THR A 310 2.74 7.67 25.29
C THR A 310 3.43 8.64 24.33
N THR A 311 4.71 8.47 24.04
CA THR A 311 5.42 9.36 23.10
C THR A 311 4.87 9.24 21.68
N SER A 312 4.59 8.03 21.20
CA SER A 312 3.98 7.83 19.88
C SER A 312 2.56 8.40 19.80
N ARG A 313 1.76 8.17 20.85
CA ARG A 313 0.40 8.71 20.97
C ARG A 313 0.39 10.23 20.99
N ASP A 314 1.31 10.85 21.73
CA ASP A 314 1.45 12.29 21.82
C ASP A 314 2.01 12.91 20.53
N ALA A 315 2.86 12.19 19.79
CA ALA A 315 3.32 12.62 18.47
C ALA A 315 2.17 12.71 17.45
N ILE A 316 1.28 11.71 17.43
CA ILE A 316 0.08 11.71 16.58
C ILE A 316 -0.84 12.88 16.96
N GLN A 317 -1.17 13.01 18.26
CA GLN A 317 -2.01 14.12 18.72
C GLN A 317 -1.37 15.49 18.45
N TYR A 318 -0.06 15.63 18.63
CA TYR A 318 0.64 16.89 18.37
C TYR A 318 0.51 17.32 16.92
N LEU A 319 0.74 16.41 15.96
CA LEU A 319 0.59 16.72 14.54
C LEU A 319 -0.84 17.10 14.19
N TRP A 320 -1.82 16.40 14.78
CA TRP A 320 -3.24 16.73 14.63
C TRP A 320 -3.57 18.11 15.21
N ASP A 321 -3.39 18.32 16.51
CA ASP A 321 -3.80 19.53 17.21
C ASP A 321 -3.05 20.77 16.71
N GLN A 322 -1.74 20.67 16.50
CA GLN A 322 -0.97 21.77 15.95
C GLN A 322 -1.31 22.00 14.48
N GLY A 323 -1.55 20.95 13.68
CA GLY A 323 -2.03 21.08 12.30
C GLY A 323 -3.30 21.91 12.24
N ILE A 324 -4.33 21.54 13.01
CA ILE A 324 -5.59 22.30 13.13
C ILE A 324 -5.36 23.73 13.62
N ARG A 325 -4.49 23.91 14.62
CA ARG A 325 -4.14 25.25 15.12
C ARG A 325 -3.52 26.14 14.04
N TYR A 326 -2.67 25.61 13.17
CA TYR A 326 -2.04 26.36 12.08
C TYR A 326 -3.00 26.58 10.90
N ILE A 327 -3.88 25.61 10.59
CA ILE A 327 -5.00 25.81 9.65
C ILE A 327 -5.87 26.99 10.11
N ASN A 328 -6.24 27.05 11.39
CA ASN A 328 -6.99 28.16 11.96
C ASN A 328 -6.24 29.51 11.94
N LYS A 329 -4.92 29.49 11.72
CA LYS A 329 -4.10 30.70 11.50
C LYS A 329 -3.98 31.07 10.02
N GLY A 330 -4.65 30.35 9.13
CA GLY A 330 -4.65 30.59 7.69
C GLY A 330 -3.45 29.96 6.95
N TYR A 331 -2.78 28.98 7.54
CA TYR A 331 -1.66 28.30 6.87
C TYR A 331 -2.19 27.44 5.73
N THR A 332 -1.55 27.56 4.57
CA THR A 332 -1.73 26.69 3.41
C THR A 332 -1.03 25.33 3.62
N PRO A 333 -1.34 24.31 2.80
CA PRO A 333 -0.63 23.04 2.83
C PRO A 333 0.90 23.19 2.77
N ALA A 334 1.42 24.05 1.87
CA ALA A 334 2.86 24.26 1.74
C ALA A 334 3.48 24.89 2.99
N GLU A 335 2.81 25.85 3.62
CA GLU A 335 3.26 26.45 4.88
C GLU A 335 3.24 25.45 6.04
N LEU A 336 2.27 24.53 6.06
CA LEU A 336 2.25 23.41 7.00
C LEU A 336 3.45 22.48 6.80
N GLN A 337 3.83 22.15 5.55
CA GLN A 337 5.04 21.35 5.30
C GLN A 337 6.30 22.00 5.90
N GLN A 338 6.43 23.32 5.77
CA GLN A 338 7.56 24.06 6.32
C GLN A 338 7.50 24.14 7.85
N GLN A 339 6.32 24.38 8.41
CA GLN A 339 6.11 24.45 9.85
C GLN A 339 6.36 23.11 10.54
N PHE A 340 6.02 22.01 9.89
CA PHE A 340 6.20 20.63 10.36
C PHE A 340 7.33 19.94 9.62
N ARG A 341 8.44 20.64 9.34
CA ARG A 341 9.60 20.00 8.71
C ARG A 341 10.20 18.90 9.58
N GLU A 342 10.19 19.11 10.89
CA GLU A 342 10.70 18.17 11.89
C GLU A 342 9.71 18.04 13.04
N LEU A 343 9.74 16.88 13.70
CA LEU A 343 9.03 16.67 14.96
C LEU A 343 9.81 17.37 16.09
N PRO A 344 9.16 17.99 17.09
CA PRO A 344 9.88 18.57 18.21
C PRO A 344 10.77 17.54 18.93
N PRO A 345 11.97 17.92 19.41
CA PRO A 345 12.91 16.97 20.02
C PRO A 345 12.36 16.16 21.21
N TYR A 346 11.36 16.69 21.92
CA TYR A 346 10.72 16.00 23.05
C TYR A 346 9.68 14.95 22.63
N LEU A 347 9.30 14.91 21.36
CA LEU A 347 8.44 13.88 20.76
C LEU A 347 9.22 12.96 19.83
N ASP A 348 10.49 13.26 19.55
CA ASP A 348 11.38 12.47 18.70
C ASP A 348 12.13 11.41 19.54
N LEU A 349 11.64 10.17 19.46
CA LEU A 349 12.07 9.02 20.24
C LEU A 349 12.37 7.87 19.27
N ALA A 350 13.66 7.60 19.07
CA ALA A 350 14.10 6.48 18.25
C ALA A 350 13.77 5.12 18.89
N PRO A 351 13.32 4.12 18.11
CA PRO A 351 12.92 4.22 16.70
C PRO A 351 11.46 4.68 16.48
N PHE A 352 10.63 4.66 17.53
CA PHE A 352 9.15 4.67 17.44
C PHE A 352 8.50 5.95 16.91
N THR A 353 9.14 7.11 16.98
CA THR A 353 8.58 8.36 16.42
C THR A 353 9.55 9.06 15.48
N ARG A 354 10.68 8.41 15.18
CA ARG A 354 11.57 8.85 14.11
C ARG A 354 10.84 8.73 12.77
N PRO A 355 10.99 9.71 11.86
CA PRO A 355 10.20 9.76 10.64
C PRO A 355 10.74 8.83 9.55
N MET A 356 10.89 7.54 9.87
CA MET A 356 11.40 6.51 8.96
C MET A 356 10.31 5.96 8.02
N TYR A 357 9.04 6.13 8.38
CA TYR A 357 7.86 5.73 7.61
C TYR A 357 6.91 6.91 7.39
N GLY A 358 6.13 7.29 8.40
CA GLY A 358 5.44 8.58 8.44
C GLY A 358 6.42 9.71 8.66
N THR A 359 6.12 10.89 8.11
CA THR A 359 6.92 12.10 8.33
C THR A 359 6.01 13.31 8.51
N PRO A 360 6.30 14.21 9.49
CA PRO A 360 5.45 15.35 9.82
C PRO A 360 5.06 16.24 8.62
N TRP A 361 6.00 16.50 7.70
CA TRP A 361 5.78 17.37 6.54
C TRP A 361 4.99 16.71 5.41
N ILE A 362 4.80 15.39 5.45
CA ILE A 362 3.84 14.68 4.59
C ILE A 362 2.46 14.64 5.25
N ILE A 363 2.43 14.41 6.58
CA ILE A 363 1.21 14.25 7.35
C ILE A 363 0.40 15.57 7.45
N ALA A 364 1.08 16.70 7.70
CA ALA A 364 0.38 17.96 7.99
C ALA A 364 -0.50 18.49 6.82
N PRO A 365 -0.07 18.44 5.54
CA PRO A 365 -0.92 18.76 4.39
C PRO A 365 -2.18 17.88 4.26
N GLU A 366 -2.11 16.63 4.68
CA GLU A 366 -3.22 15.70 4.55
C GLU A 366 -4.33 16.05 5.57
N ILE A 367 -3.93 16.49 6.76
CA ILE A 367 -4.85 17.06 7.75
C ILE A 367 -5.59 18.28 7.16
N TYR A 368 -4.88 19.13 6.40
CA TYR A 368 -5.52 20.27 5.72
C TYR A 368 -6.58 19.81 4.73
N THR A 369 -6.25 18.88 3.84
CA THR A 369 -7.17 18.38 2.81
C THR A 369 -8.41 17.72 3.41
N GLY A 370 -8.25 17.00 4.54
CA GLY A 370 -9.36 16.37 5.25
C GLY A 370 -10.36 17.34 5.90
N TRP A 371 -9.90 18.52 6.33
CA TRP A 371 -10.75 19.51 7.03
C TRP A 371 -11.22 20.67 6.16
N VAL A 372 -10.43 21.07 5.18
CA VAL A 372 -10.71 22.25 4.36
C VAL A 372 -11.17 21.81 2.98
N SER A 373 -10.22 21.52 2.10
CA SER A 373 -10.41 20.96 0.76
C SER A 373 -9.03 20.89 0.10
N TRP A 374 -8.98 20.52 -1.18
CA TRP A 374 -7.83 20.79 -2.05
C TRP A 374 -7.54 22.30 -2.22
N PHE A 375 -8.55 23.16 -1.98
CA PHE A 375 -8.48 24.59 -2.22
C PHE A 375 -7.85 25.36 -1.04
N GLY A 376 -6.74 26.06 -1.32
CA GLY A 376 -5.98 26.84 -0.34
C GLY A 376 -6.57 28.20 0.05
N GLY A 377 -7.62 28.65 -0.66
CA GLY A 377 -8.27 29.96 -0.41
C GLY A 377 -7.87 31.07 -1.40
N ASP A 378 -6.75 30.96 -2.11
CA ASP A 378 -6.35 31.94 -3.13
C ASP A 378 -7.17 31.75 -4.42
N ALA A 379 -7.86 32.79 -4.86
CA ALA A 379 -8.69 32.76 -6.06
C ALA A 379 -7.89 32.41 -7.34
N THR A 380 -6.57 32.60 -7.37
CA THR A 380 -5.75 32.18 -8.53
C THR A 380 -5.73 30.68 -8.73
N ASP A 381 -6.01 29.91 -7.68
CA ASP A 381 -5.97 28.45 -7.69
C ASP A 381 -7.34 27.82 -8.02
N LEU A 382 -8.42 28.61 -8.11
CA LEU A 382 -9.76 28.10 -8.47
C LEU A 382 -9.83 27.55 -9.89
N SER A 383 -9.12 28.19 -10.82
CA SER A 383 -9.02 27.76 -12.22
C SER A 383 -7.66 28.21 -12.77
N PRO A 384 -6.59 27.49 -12.44
CA PRO A 384 -5.25 27.90 -12.82
C PRO A 384 -5.06 27.80 -14.33
N THR A 385 -4.16 28.64 -14.86
CA THR A 385 -3.68 28.46 -16.24
C THR A 385 -3.13 27.05 -16.42
N GLU A 386 -3.42 26.43 -17.57
CA GLU A 386 -2.92 25.09 -17.92
C GLU A 386 -1.40 25.01 -17.63
N PRO A 387 -0.93 23.94 -16.97
CA PRO A 387 0.43 23.93 -16.43
C PRO A 387 1.55 24.14 -17.47
N VAL A 388 1.46 23.56 -18.67
CA VAL A 388 2.46 23.74 -19.73
C VAL A 388 2.46 25.18 -20.24
N ALA A 389 1.28 25.78 -20.46
CA ALA A 389 1.15 27.18 -20.86
C ALA A 389 1.71 28.13 -19.77
N LYS A 390 1.47 27.84 -18.49
CA LYS A 390 2.02 28.60 -17.36
C LYS A 390 3.55 28.52 -17.34
N ALA A 391 4.11 27.33 -17.51
CA ALA A 391 5.56 27.12 -17.57
C ALA A 391 6.22 27.91 -18.72
N ARG A 392 5.64 27.87 -19.94
CA ARG A 392 6.14 28.64 -21.09
C ARG A 392 6.23 30.13 -20.79
N ARG A 393 5.18 30.70 -20.20
CA ARG A 393 5.12 32.14 -19.84
C ARG A 393 6.16 32.50 -18.78
N TYR A 394 6.35 31.68 -17.74
CA TYR A 394 7.38 31.93 -16.73
C TYR A 394 8.79 31.86 -17.30
N VAL A 395 9.09 30.85 -18.13
CA VAL A 395 10.40 30.73 -18.76
C VAL A 395 10.69 31.91 -19.70
N GLU A 396 9.70 32.39 -20.45
CA GLU A 396 9.83 33.61 -21.27
C GLU A 396 10.15 34.84 -20.40
N LEU A 397 9.42 35.05 -19.30
CA LEU A 397 9.66 36.15 -18.36
C LEU A 397 11.03 36.07 -17.68
N MET A 398 11.53 34.87 -17.40
CA MET A 398 12.88 34.62 -16.84
C MET A 398 13.99 34.79 -17.90
N GLY A 399 13.64 35.10 -19.15
CA GLY A 399 14.57 35.40 -20.24
C GLY A 399 15.03 34.17 -21.04
N GLY A 400 14.19 33.13 -21.08
CA GLY A 400 14.36 31.97 -21.95
C GLY A 400 14.95 30.73 -21.25
N ARG A 401 14.84 29.59 -21.93
CA ARG A 401 15.24 28.26 -21.44
C ARG A 401 16.67 28.24 -20.87
N ASP A 402 17.64 28.78 -21.61
CA ASP A 402 19.06 28.72 -21.21
C ASP A 402 19.35 29.51 -19.93
N LYS A 403 18.66 30.63 -19.69
CA LYS A 403 18.83 31.39 -18.45
C LYS A 403 18.24 30.66 -17.25
N VAL A 404 17.08 30.03 -17.42
CA VAL A 404 16.45 29.22 -16.38
C VAL A 404 17.32 28.00 -16.05
N LEU A 405 17.86 27.33 -17.06
CA LEU A 405 18.77 26.20 -16.86
C LEU A 405 20.05 26.63 -16.15
N ALA A 406 20.66 27.75 -16.55
CA ALA A 406 21.86 28.28 -15.89
C ALA A 406 21.59 28.67 -14.43
N ALA A 407 20.42 29.26 -14.13
CA ALA A 407 20.01 29.57 -12.76
C ALA A 407 19.78 28.30 -11.93
N ALA A 408 19.17 27.27 -12.52
CA ALA A 408 19.00 25.97 -11.87
C ALA A 408 20.35 25.29 -11.58
N GLN A 409 21.30 25.39 -12.52
CA GLN A 409 22.65 24.85 -12.32
C GLN A 409 23.37 25.56 -11.18
N GLN A 410 23.30 26.90 -11.13
CA GLN A 410 23.85 27.68 -10.01
C GLN A 410 23.22 27.29 -8.67
N ALA A 411 21.89 27.09 -8.62
CA ALA A 411 21.21 26.63 -7.42
C ALA A 411 21.69 25.23 -6.99
N PHE A 412 21.82 24.30 -7.94
CA PHE A 412 22.34 22.96 -7.69
C PHE A 412 23.78 22.98 -7.15
N GLU A 413 24.68 23.73 -7.79
CA GLU A 413 26.08 23.91 -7.35
C GLU A 413 26.19 24.57 -5.97
N ALA A 414 25.24 25.42 -5.61
CA ALA A 414 25.13 26.03 -4.28
C ALA A 414 24.50 25.10 -3.22
N GLY A 415 24.06 23.90 -3.60
CA GLY A 415 23.40 22.94 -2.72
C GLY A 415 21.89 23.17 -2.53
N ASP A 416 21.29 24.16 -3.20
CA ASP A 416 19.84 24.39 -3.19
C ASP A 416 19.14 23.50 -4.24
N VAL A 417 19.21 22.20 -3.99
CA VAL A 417 18.74 21.17 -4.93
C VAL A 417 17.22 21.19 -5.10
N GLN A 418 16.47 21.61 -4.09
CA GLN A 418 15.02 21.70 -4.21
C GLN A 418 14.63 22.80 -5.21
N PHE A 419 15.23 23.97 -5.09
CA PHE A 419 14.96 25.07 -6.01
C PHE A 419 15.48 24.76 -7.44
N ALA A 420 16.63 24.09 -7.56
CA ALA A 420 17.11 23.60 -8.86
C ALA A 420 16.11 22.65 -9.53
N ALA A 421 15.49 21.73 -8.77
CA ALA A 421 14.46 20.82 -9.26
C ALA A 421 13.17 21.57 -9.68
N GLU A 422 12.79 22.63 -8.97
CA GLU A 422 11.63 23.46 -9.29
C GLU A 422 11.82 24.26 -10.57
N LEU A 423 13.00 24.85 -10.78
CA LEU A 423 13.33 25.57 -12.01
C LEU A 423 13.37 24.63 -13.22
N THR A 424 14.03 23.48 -13.09
CA THR A 424 14.09 22.47 -14.17
C THR A 424 12.74 21.82 -14.45
N GLN A 425 11.84 21.70 -13.47
CA GLN A 425 10.46 21.23 -13.68
C GLN A 425 9.71 22.10 -14.69
N LEU A 426 9.95 23.42 -14.72
CA LEU A 426 9.35 24.30 -15.72
C LEU A 426 9.79 23.90 -17.14
N LEU A 427 11.08 23.64 -17.32
CA LEU A 427 11.65 23.26 -18.61
C LEU A 427 11.17 21.88 -19.07
N VAL A 428 11.22 20.87 -18.19
CA VAL A 428 10.76 19.49 -18.48
C VAL A 428 9.27 19.46 -18.84
N ARG A 429 8.46 20.33 -18.23
CA ARG A 429 7.03 20.42 -18.54
C ARG A 429 6.77 21.03 -19.92
N ILE A 430 7.65 21.92 -20.41
CA ILE A 430 7.55 22.51 -21.75
C ILE A 430 8.00 21.52 -22.83
N ASP A 431 9.12 20.83 -22.58
CA ASP A 431 9.72 19.86 -23.48
C ASP A 431 10.23 18.64 -22.69
N LYS A 432 9.53 17.52 -22.86
CA LYS A 432 9.86 16.24 -22.21
C LYS A 432 11.12 15.59 -22.78
N GLN A 433 11.70 16.13 -23.86
CA GLN A 433 12.96 15.69 -24.45
C GLN A 433 14.12 16.65 -24.18
N ASP A 434 13.94 17.68 -23.34
CA ASP A 434 15.03 18.53 -22.86
C ASP A 434 15.92 17.77 -21.86
N TRP A 435 16.90 17.04 -22.40
CA TRP A 435 17.78 16.18 -21.62
C TRP A 435 18.64 16.92 -20.61
N ASP A 436 19.08 18.15 -20.88
CA ASP A 436 19.87 18.92 -19.91
C ASP A 436 19.03 19.25 -18.67
N ALA A 437 17.79 19.70 -18.88
CA ALA A 437 16.86 19.99 -17.80
C ALA A 437 16.45 18.74 -17.04
N ARG A 438 16.17 17.63 -17.75
CA ARG A 438 15.85 16.34 -17.14
C ARG A 438 16.99 15.84 -16.26
N HIS A 439 18.22 15.86 -16.76
CA HIS A 439 19.40 15.39 -16.04
C HIS A 439 19.70 16.22 -14.80
N LEU A 440 19.60 17.55 -14.90
CA LEU A 440 19.81 18.43 -13.76
C LEU A 440 18.71 18.24 -12.71
N LYS A 441 17.45 18.07 -13.14
CA LYS A 441 16.35 17.71 -12.24
C LYS A 441 16.59 16.36 -11.57
N ALA A 442 17.02 15.36 -12.34
CA ALA A 442 17.32 14.03 -11.83
C ALA A 442 18.45 14.06 -10.79
N ALA A 443 19.53 14.80 -11.05
CA ALA A 443 20.62 14.99 -10.09
C ALA A 443 20.15 15.68 -8.82
N SER A 444 19.31 16.71 -8.96
CA SER A 444 18.72 17.43 -7.83
C SER A 444 17.85 16.52 -6.95
N LEU A 445 16.95 15.74 -7.56
CA LEU A 445 16.13 14.76 -6.83
C LEU A 445 17.00 13.67 -6.20
N ARG A 446 18.03 13.19 -6.90
CA ARG A 446 18.94 12.16 -6.39
C ARG A 446 19.71 12.65 -5.16
N GLN A 447 20.27 13.86 -5.21
CA GLN A 447 20.96 14.44 -4.07
C GLN A 447 20.03 14.61 -2.86
N ARG A 448 18.79 15.06 -3.10
CA ARG A 448 17.78 15.15 -2.05
C ARG A 448 17.41 13.78 -1.47
N GLY A 449 17.20 12.78 -2.33
CA GLY A 449 16.93 11.40 -1.91
C GLY A 449 18.07 10.82 -1.08
N TYR A 450 19.33 11.07 -1.45
CA TYR A 450 20.48 10.60 -0.69
C TYR A 450 20.65 11.25 0.69
N GLN A 451 20.09 12.45 0.90
CA GLN A 451 20.07 13.15 2.19
C GLN A 451 18.90 12.73 3.09
N GLU A 452 17.90 12.05 2.52
CA GLU A 452 16.65 11.74 3.21
C GLU A 452 16.78 10.50 4.11
N ILE A 453 16.26 10.60 5.35
CA ILE A 453 16.18 9.50 6.31
C ILE A 453 14.90 8.69 6.13
N ASN A 454 13.81 9.34 5.71
CA ASN A 454 12.55 8.67 5.48
C ASN A 454 12.65 7.73 4.28
N THR A 455 12.42 6.43 4.48
CA THR A 455 12.65 5.44 3.42
C THR A 455 11.71 5.62 2.23
N ILE A 456 10.50 6.12 2.46
CA ILE A 456 9.50 6.34 1.40
C ILE A 456 9.88 7.56 0.57
N ALA A 457 10.16 8.69 1.21
CA ALA A 457 10.55 9.91 0.51
C ALA A 457 11.88 9.70 -0.25
N ARG A 458 12.84 8.98 0.34
CA ARG A 458 14.06 8.54 -0.33
C ARG A 458 13.75 7.75 -1.61
N ALA A 459 12.96 6.69 -1.50
CA ALA A 459 12.58 5.87 -2.66
C ALA A 459 11.88 6.71 -3.74
N TRP A 460 10.96 7.59 -3.35
CA TRP A 460 10.23 8.45 -4.28
C TRP A 460 11.14 9.40 -5.05
N TYR A 461 12.09 10.04 -4.37
CA TYR A 461 13.07 10.93 -5.00
C TYR A 461 13.99 10.16 -5.96
N LEU A 462 14.48 8.99 -5.56
CA LEU A 462 15.41 8.20 -6.37
C LEU A 462 14.72 7.54 -7.58
N ASN A 463 13.50 7.02 -7.41
CA ASN A 463 12.68 6.53 -8.52
C ASN A 463 12.33 7.66 -9.50
N GLY A 464 12.02 8.86 -8.99
CA GLY A 464 11.82 10.04 -9.82
C GLY A 464 13.06 10.46 -10.61
N ALA A 465 14.25 10.36 -10.00
CA ALA A 465 15.51 10.59 -10.72
C ALA A 465 15.76 9.55 -11.82
N ASN A 466 15.44 8.28 -11.57
CA ASN A 466 15.56 7.21 -12.56
C ASN A 466 14.56 7.38 -13.72
N GLU A 467 13.34 7.81 -13.44
CA GLU A 467 12.36 8.19 -14.45
C GLU A 467 12.90 9.31 -15.36
N LEU A 468 13.44 10.38 -14.75
CA LEU A 468 13.98 11.53 -15.49
C LEU A 468 15.21 11.17 -16.33
N ASP A 469 16.07 10.27 -15.85
CA ASP A 469 17.20 9.71 -16.61
C ASP A 469 16.76 8.74 -17.73
N GLY A 470 15.47 8.41 -17.84
CA GLY A 470 14.98 7.44 -18.82
C GLY A 470 15.35 5.99 -18.52
N LYS A 471 15.65 5.68 -17.25
CA LYS A 471 15.98 4.33 -16.77
C LYS A 471 14.75 3.52 -16.36
N LEU A 472 13.59 4.18 -16.23
CA LEU A 472 12.35 3.58 -15.77
C LEU A 472 11.21 3.93 -16.76
N ASP A 473 10.58 2.91 -17.33
CA ASP A 473 9.27 3.02 -17.99
C ASP A 473 8.19 2.40 -17.09
N PRO A 474 7.29 3.21 -16.52
CA PRO A 474 6.26 2.71 -15.63
C PRO A 474 5.17 1.88 -16.33
N THR A 475 4.97 2.05 -17.64
CA THR A 475 3.78 1.53 -18.33
C THR A 475 3.62 0.01 -18.23
N PRO A 476 4.63 -0.81 -18.56
CA PRO A 476 4.50 -2.26 -18.45
C PRO A 476 4.38 -2.76 -17.01
N LEU A 477 4.83 -1.96 -16.04
CA LEU A 477 4.76 -2.29 -14.62
C LEU A 477 3.34 -2.04 -14.08
N VAL A 478 2.74 -0.90 -14.42
CA VAL A 478 1.35 -0.58 -14.07
C VAL A 478 0.41 -1.61 -14.65
N ASN A 479 0.54 -1.91 -15.94
CA ASN A 479 -0.34 -2.84 -16.62
C ASN A 479 -0.31 -4.22 -15.95
N ARG A 480 0.88 -4.70 -15.58
CA ARG A 480 1.00 -5.96 -14.83
C ARG A 480 0.36 -5.89 -13.44
N GLY A 481 0.59 -4.81 -12.69
CA GLY A 481 -0.01 -4.63 -11.36
C GLY A 481 -1.53 -4.56 -11.40
N VAL A 482 -2.10 -3.79 -12.34
CA VAL A 482 -3.55 -3.68 -12.57
C VAL A 482 -4.16 -5.04 -12.93
N GLN A 483 -3.54 -5.78 -13.85
CA GLN A 483 -4.04 -7.10 -14.25
C GLN A 483 -3.97 -8.11 -13.11
N GLY A 484 -2.89 -8.09 -12.32
CA GLY A 484 -2.75 -8.96 -11.15
C GLY A 484 -3.82 -8.72 -10.09
N LEU A 485 -4.19 -7.46 -9.85
CA LEU A 485 -5.22 -7.09 -8.88
C LEU A 485 -6.64 -7.36 -9.42
N ARG A 486 -6.95 -7.00 -10.67
CA ARG A 486 -8.24 -7.33 -11.32
C ARG A 486 -8.48 -8.84 -11.43
N GLY A 487 -7.42 -9.63 -11.53
CA GLY A 487 -7.48 -11.09 -11.51
C GLY A 487 -8.09 -11.69 -10.24
N ARG A 488 -8.19 -10.92 -9.15
CA ARG A 488 -8.73 -11.37 -7.86
C ARG A 488 -10.21 -11.01 -7.63
N LEU A 489 -10.73 -10.05 -8.39
CA LEU A 489 -12.08 -9.51 -8.19
C LEU A 489 -13.20 -10.49 -8.55
N GLY A 490 -14.29 -10.49 -7.79
CA GLY A 490 -15.53 -11.18 -8.16
C GLY A 490 -16.18 -10.56 -9.40
N GLY A 491 -17.18 -11.25 -9.96
CA GLY A 491 -17.95 -10.77 -11.10
C GLY A 491 -18.60 -9.40 -10.87
N GLY A 492 -19.29 -9.23 -9.74
CA GLY A 492 -19.91 -7.97 -9.36
C GLY A 492 -18.91 -6.82 -9.17
N GLU A 493 -17.77 -7.09 -8.56
CA GLU A 493 -16.68 -6.11 -8.37
C GLU A 493 -16.06 -5.68 -9.70
N LEU A 494 -15.86 -6.62 -10.63
CA LEU A 494 -15.41 -6.32 -11.98
C LEU A 494 -16.39 -5.37 -12.68
N LEU A 495 -17.70 -5.64 -12.60
CA LEU A 495 -18.72 -4.74 -13.15
C LEU A 495 -18.63 -3.35 -12.50
N GLN A 496 -18.56 -3.27 -11.17
CA GLN A 496 -18.44 -1.99 -10.45
C GLN A 496 -17.22 -1.18 -10.91
N SER A 497 -16.11 -1.85 -11.24
CA SER A 497 -14.91 -1.19 -11.75
C SER A 497 -15.07 -0.54 -13.13
N TRP A 498 -16.07 -0.92 -13.92
CA TRP A 498 -16.32 -0.38 -15.26
C TRP A 498 -16.92 1.02 -15.23
N ARG A 499 -17.51 1.42 -14.10
CA ARG A 499 -18.04 2.78 -13.89
C ARG A 499 -16.98 3.86 -14.12
N TYR A 500 -15.72 3.53 -13.87
CA TYR A 500 -14.57 4.44 -14.02
C TYR A 500 -13.91 4.34 -15.40
N GLN A 501 -14.42 3.47 -16.27
CA GLN A 501 -13.88 3.21 -17.61
C GLN A 501 -14.82 3.72 -18.70
N VAL A 502 -16.02 4.23 -18.41
CA VAL A 502 -16.90 4.75 -19.47
C VAL A 502 -16.23 5.92 -20.18
N ASP A 503 -15.98 5.74 -21.47
CA ASP A 503 -15.50 6.80 -22.36
C ASP A 503 -16.70 7.62 -22.84
N ALA A 504 -16.87 8.81 -22.27
CA ALA A 504 -18.01 9.67 -22.56
C ALA A 504 -18.06 10.14 -24.03
N ASP A 505 -16.91 10.26 -24.70
CA ASP A 505 -16.87 10.66 -26.10
C ASP A 505 -17.36 9.52 -27.02
N LYS A 506 -17.12 8.26 -26.63
CA LYS A 506 -17.67 7.08 -27.33
C LYS A 506 -19.13 6.84 -26.98
N ALA A 507 -19.49 6.97 -25.69
CA ALA A 507 -20.82 6.63 -25.19
C ALA A 507 -21.89 7.68 -25.51
N GLY A 508 -21.59 8.97 -25.37
CA GLY A 508 -22.56 10.04 -25.59
C GLY A 508 -23.85 9.85 -24.78
N ASP A 509 -24.99 9.94 -25.46
CA ASP A 509 -26.34 9.70 -24.91
C ASP A 509 -26.87 8.28 -25.16
N SER A 510 -26.00 7.35 -25.58
CA SER A 510 -26.35 5.95 -25.86
C SER A 510 -27.05 5.31 -24.66
N ARG A 511 -28.00 4.42 -24.97
CA ARG A 511 -28.73 3.65 -23.96
C ARG A 511 -28.58 2.15 -24.21
N LEU A 512 -28.12 1.43 -23.20
CA LEU A 512 -27.98 -0.02 -23.23
C LEU A 512 -28.33 -0.59 -21.85
N VAL A 513 -29.10 -1.68 -21.82
CA VAL A 513 -29.44 -2.42 -20.59
C VAL A 513 -29.04 -3.87 -20.80
N LEU A 514 -28.22 -4.41 -19.90
CA LEU A 514 -27.70 -5.78 -19.98
C LEU A 514 -27.75 -6.42 -18.60
N GLY A 515 -28.37 -7.59 -18.50
CA GLY A 515 -28.31 -8.44 -17.31
C GLY A 515 -27.05 -9.29 -17.29
N PHE A 516 -26.46 -9.48 -16.12
CA PHE A 516 -25.37 -10.41 -15.87
C PHE A 516 -25.80 -11.41 -14.81
N GLU A 517 -25.57 -12.69 -15.07
CA GLU A 517 -25.78 -13.78 -14.12
C GLU A 517 -24.46 -14.54 -14.00
N PHE A 518 -23.84 -14.47 -12.82
CA PHE A 518 -22.53 -15.05 -12.57
C PHE A 518 -22.65 -16.51 -12.15
N THR A 519 -22.15 -17.45 -12.96
CA THR A 519 -22.38 -18.89 -12.74
C THR A 519 -21.57 -19.49 -11.59
N ASP A 520 -20.50 -18.80 -11.18
CA ASP A 520 -19.62 -19.17 -10.06
C ASP A 520 -20.19 -18.74 -8.70
N SER A 521 -20.76 -17.54 -8.62
CA SER A 521 -21.33 -16.95 -7.39
C SER A 521 -22.84 -17.12 -7.26
N GLY A 522 -23.56 -17.21 -8.38
CA GLY A 522 -25.03 -17.12 -8.44
C GLY A 522 -25.57 -15.70 -8.39
N ASP A 523 -24.69 -14.68 -8.31
CA ASP A 523 -25.10 -13.29 -8.27
C ASP A 523 -25.67 -12.83 -9.60
N ALA A 524 -26.62 -11.89 -9.53
CA ALA A 524 -27.19 -11.25 -10.71
C ALA A 524 -27.13 -9.74 -10.60
N TYR A 525 -26.84 -9.08 -11.73
CA TYR A 525 -26.75 -7.63 -11.82
C TYR A 525 -27.42 -7.12 -13.10
N THR A 526 -28.00 -5.93 -13.04
CA THR A 526 -28.43 -5.17 -14.20
C THR A 526 -27.44 -4.03 -14.41
N VAL A 527 -26.92 -3.92 -15.62
CA VAL A 527 -26.02 -2.86 -16.04
C VAL A 527 -26.76 -1.98 -17.04
N GLU A 528 -27.02 -0.72 -16.67
CA GLU A 528 -27.65 0.28 -17.54
C GLU A 528 -26.65 1.40 -17.86
N LEU A 529 -26.25 1.48 -19.13
CA LEU A 529 -25.54 2.64 -19.68
C LEU A 529 -26.58 3.67 -20.15
N ARG A 530 -26.49 4.90 -19.67
CA ARG A 530 -27.25 6.06 -20.17
C ARG A 530 -26.52 7.35 -19.86
N ASN A 531 -26.53 8.33 -20.77
CA ASN A 531 -25.87 9.63 -20.57
C ASN A 531 -24.39 9.49 -20.15
N SER A 532 -23.66 8.54 -20.74
CA SER A 532 -22.28 8.19 -20.34
C SER A 532 -22.12 7.78 -18.87
N ILE A 533 -23.19 7.35 -18.22
CA ILE A 533 -23.19 6.80 -16.86
C ILE A 533 -23.48 5.31 -16.96
N LEU A 534 -22.64 4.50 -16.33
CA LEU A 534 -22.90 3.09 -16.09
C LEU A 534 -23.49 2.92 -14.69
N GLU A 535 -24.77 2.59 -14.62
CA GLU A 535 -25.42 2.21 -13.38
C GLU A 535 -25.47 0.69 -13.25
N ILE A 536 -25.21 0.20 -12.05
CA ILE A 536 -25.16 -1.24 -11.76
C ILE A 536 -26.05 -1.49 -10.55
N THR A 537 -27.10 -2.28 -10.74
CA THR A 537 -28.07 -2.62 -9.69
C THR A 537 -28.12 -4.13 -9.49
N PRO A 538 -28.32 -4.61 -8.24
CA PRO A 538 -28.52 -6.03 -8.01
C PRO A 538 -29.81 -6.55 -8.66
N GLY A 539 -29.78 -7.79 -9.13
CA GLY A 539 -30.88 -8.49 -9.79
C GLY A 539 -30.88 -8.34 -11.31
N LEU A 540 -31.61 -9.24 -11.98
CA LEU A 540 -31.82 -9.20 -13.43
C LEU A 540 -32.82 -8.12 -13.83
N PRO A 541 -32.71 -7.57 -15.06
CA PRO A 541 -33.62 -6.55 -15.53
C PRO A 541 -35.06 -7.08 -15.64
N VAL A 542 -36.04 -6.25 -15.28
CA VAL A 542 -37.48 -6.60 -15.27
C VAL A 542 -38.09 -6.79 -16.67
N ASP A 543 -37.45 -6.29 -17.74
CA ASP A 543 -38.08 -6.06 -19.05
C ASP A 543 -37.44 -6.82 -20.24
N GLY A 544 -37.21 -8.12 -20.14
CA GLY A 544 -36.79 -8.95 -21.30
C GLY A 544 -35.49 -8.51 -22.00
N ALA A 545 -34.71 -7.65 -21.32
CA ALA A 545 -33.42 -7.16 -21.78
C ALA A 545 -32.45 -8.33 -21.95
N PRO A 546 -31.43 -8.18 -22.82
CA PRO A 546 -30.43 -9.20 -23.01
C PRO A 546 -29.76 -9.58 -21.68
N VAL A 547 -29.40 -10.86 -21.53
CA VAL A 547 -28.72 -11.39 -20.35
C VAL A 547 -27.51 -12.19 -20.79
N VAL A 548 -26.40 -11.99 -20.09
CA VAL A 548 -25.18 -12.77 -20.24
C VAL A 548 -24.98 -13.65 -19.02
N ARG A 549 -24.68 -14.93 -19.24
CA ARG A 549 -24.43 -15.95 -18.20
C ARG A 549 -23.00 -16.44 -18.28
N LEU A 550 -22.16 -16.07 -17.33
CA LEU A 550 -20.73 -16.39 -17.38
C LEU A 550 -20.13 -16.43 -15.98
N ASP A 551 -18.94 -17.00 -15.81
CA ASP A 551 -18.17 -16.83 -14.56
C ASP A 551 -17.25 -15.60 -14.63
N ALA A 552 -16.68 -15.17 -13.51
CA ALA A 552 -15.79 -14.01 -13.49
C ALA A 552 -14.55 -14.20 -14.40
N ALA A 553 -14.10 -15.42 -14.66
CA ALA A 553 -12.96 -15.67 -15.54
C ALA A 553 -13.32 -15.44 -17.01
N GLN A 554 -14.47 -15.95 -17.45
CA GLN A 554 -15.02 -15.74 -18.78
C GLN A 554 -15.28 -14.25 -19.06
N LEU A 555 -15.71 -13.47 -18.06
CA LEU A 555 -15.83 -12.02 -18.20
C LEU A 555 -14.49 -11.36 -18.55
N ARG A 556 -13.43 -11.75 -17.83
CA ARG A 556 -12.07 -11.23 -18.09
C ARG A 556 -11.55 -11.65 -19.46
N GLU A 557 -11.82 -12.89 -19.87
CA GLU A 557 -11.49 -13.39 -21.20
C GLU A 557 -12.20 -12.56 -22.28
N ALA A 558 -13.49 -12.25 -22.11
CA ALA A 558 -14.23 -11.38 -23.01
C ALA A 558 -13.65 -9.96 -23.08
N MET A 559 -13.26 -9.39 -21.93
CA MET A 559 -12.55 -8.10 -21.90
C MET A 559 -11.20 -8.16 -22.64
N ALA A 560 -10.51 -9.30 -22.60
CA ALA A 560 -9.29 -9.55 -23.37
C ALA A 560 -9.55 -9.89 -24.85
N GLY A 561 -10.80 -9.74 -25.33
CA GLY A 561 -11.20 -9.97 -26.72
C GLY A 561 -11.37 -11.46 -27.08
N GLN A 562 -11.39 -12.36 -26.11
CA GLN A 562 -11.68 -13.78 -26.37
C GLN A 562 -13.18 -13.99 -26.60
N PRO A 563 -13.57 -14.92 -27.48
CA PRO A 563 -14.97 -15.22 -27.73
C PRO A 563 -15.60 -15.88 -26.49
N LEU A 564 -16.81 -15.45 -26.15
CA LEU A 564 -17.61 -16.11 -25.11
C LEU A 564 -18.08 -17.50 -25.55
N PRO A 565 -18.31 -18.43 -24.59
CA PRO A 565 -19.03 -19.66 -24.86
C PRO A 565 -20.42 -19.38 -25.46
N ALA A 566 -20.89 -20.22 -26.38
CA ALA A 566 -22.21 -20.05 -27.00
C ALA A 566 -23.37 -20.05 -25.97
N ALA A 567 -23.18 -20.69 -24.82
CA ALA A 567 -24.15 -20.72 -23.72
C ALA A 567 -24.23 -19.40 -22.93
N ALA A 568 -23.30 -18.46 -23.16
CA ALA A 568 -23.20 -17.23 -22.40
C ALA A 568 -24.30 -16.22 -22.74
N GLY A 569 -25.12 -16.44 -23.78
CA GLY A 569 -26.22 -15.54 -24.14
C GLY A 569 -25.76 -14.41 -25.06
N ASP A 570 -26.16 -13.18 -24.76
CA ASP A 570 -26.01 -12.04 -25.69
C ASP A 570 -24.59 -11.43 -25.68
N GLY A 571 -23.67 -12.08 -26.38
CA GLY A 571 -22.30 -11.59 -26.56
C GLY A 571 -22.20 -10.32 -27.42
N GLU A 572 -23.19 -10.01 -28.25
CA GLU A 572 -23.19 -8.79 -29.07
C GLU A 572 -23.48 -7.57 -28.21
N ALA A 573 -24.48 -7.65 -27.32
CA ALA A 573 -24.77 -6.61 -26.34
C ALA A 573 -23.58 -6.38 -25.39
N LEU A 574 -22.92 -7.46 -24.94
CA LEU A 574 -21.69 -7.33 -24.15
C LEU A 574 -20.58 -6.64 -24.93
N SER A 575 -20.31 -7.06 -26.16
CA SER A 575 -19.29 -6.45 -27.02
C SER A 575 -19.56 -4.97 -27.27
N SER A 576 -20.82 -4.61 -27.52
CA SER A 576 -21.24 -3.21 -27.66
C SER A 576 -20.99 -2.42 -26.37
N LEU A 577 -21.33 -2.98 -25.20
CA LEU A 577 -21.05 -2.34 -23.92
C LEU A 577 -19.54 -2.14 -23.69
N LEU A 578 -18.73 -3.18 -23.94
CA LEU A 578 -17.27 -3.11 -23.82
C LEU A 578 -16.67 -2.07 -24.77
N GLY A 579 -17.28 -1.83 -25.93
CA GLY A 579 -16.87 -0.79 -26.88
C GLY A 579 -17.00 0.64 -26.35
N TYR A 580 -17.82 0.87 -25.32
CA TYR A 580 -17.94 2.16 -24.63
C TYR A 580 -16.94 2.32 -23.47
N LEU A 581 -16.18 1.28 -23.14
CA LEU A 581 -15.19 1.34 -22.06
C LEU A 581 -13.81 1.69 -22.63
N ASP A 582 -13.14 2.63 -21.98
CA ASP A 582 -11.71 2.85 -22.09
C ASP A 582 -10.96 1.71 -21.38
N GLN A 583 -10.47 0.79 -22.19
CA GLN A 583 -9.65 -0.34 -21.74
C GLN A 583 -8.16 -0.04 -21.82
N ASP A 584 -7.77 1.13 -22.33
CA ASP A 584 -6.39 1.54 -22.33
C ASP A 584 -6.00 1.87 -20.88
N SER A 585 -4.92 1.25 -20.40
CA SER A 585 -4.23 1.71 -19.21
C SER A 585 -2.91 2.31 -19.69
N PRO A 586 -2.91 3.55 -20.20
CA PRO A 586 -1.67 4.21 -20.49
C PRO A 586 -1.01 4.42 -19.12
N GLY A 587 0.11 3.73 -18.90
CA GLY A 587 1.00 4.13 -17.82
C GLY A 587 1.27 5.62 -17.91
N PHE A 588 1.55 6.24 -16.77
CA PHE A 588 1.87 7.65 -16.74
C PHE A 588 3.14 7.90 -15.93
N TYR A 589 3.85 8.94 -16.31
CA TYR A 589 5.05 9.39 -15.62
C TYR A 589 4.69 10.31 -14.46
N MET A 590 5.40 10.18 -13.34
CA MET A 590 5.18 11.00 -12.14
C MET A 590 5.95 12.34 -12.20
N HIS A 591 7.11 12.35 -12.84
CA HIS A 591 8.07 13.45 -12.85
C HIS A 591 8.34 14.05 -14.24
N LEU A 592 7.96 13.38 -15.34
CA LEU A 592 7.97 13.87 -16.74
C LEU A 592 6.64 14.52 -17.18
N ARG A 593 5.74 14.84 -16.25
CA ARG A 593 4.42 15.47 -16.49
C ARG A 593 4.39 16.97 -16.20
#